data_AF-A0A7C1HUV1-F1
#
_entry.id   AF-A0A7C1HUV1-F1
#
_cell.length_a   1.000
_cell.length_b   1.000
_cell.length_c   1.000
_cell.angle_alpha   90.00
_cell.angle_beta   90.00
_cell.angle_gamma   90.00
#
_symmetry.space_group_name_H-M   'P 1'
#
loop_
_entity.id
_entity.type
_entity.pdbx_description
1 polymer ?
#
loop_
_entity_poly.entity_id
_entity_poly.type
_entity_poly.pdbx_seq_one_letter_code
_entity_poly.pdbx_strand_id
1 'polypeptide(L)' 'MNPDLKKNGLINALSGPLPGRKSQQKIAVDLFDPDTIKREKIKRHGFEFMSPYYALSNEKIWGAIAMILSEFLELAGQMQ' A
#
# COMPACT_ATOMS: atom_id res chain seq x y z
N MET A 1 -13.29 12.51 18.82
CA MET A 1 -12.12 12.88 17.99
C MET A 1 -12.62 13.00 16.56
N ASN A 2 -12.44 14.15 15.91
CA ASN A 2 -13.02 14.45 14.59
C ASN A 2 -12.36 13.55 13.50
N PRO A 3 -13.11 12.76 12.72
CA PRO A 3 -12.56 11.90 11.67
C PRO A 3 -11.78 12.65 10.59
N ASP A 4 -12.14 13.91 10.30
CA ASP A 4 -11.44 14.75 9.31
C ASP A 4 -10.01 15.13 9.74
N LEU A 5 -9.78 15.25 11.05
CA LEU A 5 -8.47 15.54 11.63
C LEU A 5 -7.49 14.36 11.47
N LYS A 6 -7.97 13.11 11.47
CA LYS A 6 -7.13 11.93 11.24
C LYS A 6 -6.72 11.79 9.78
N LYS A 7 -7.66 11.98 8.86
CA LYS A 7 -7.43 11.88 7.41
C LYS A 7 -6.40 12.92 6.94
N ASN A 8 -6.53 14.15 7.42
CA ASN A 8 -5.61 15.24 7.09
C ASN A 8 -4.21 15.08 7.71
N GLY A 9 -4.10 14.45 8.90
CA GLY A 9 -2.81 14.20 9.55
C GLY A 9 -1.97 13.15 8.82
N LEU A 10 -2.59 12.06 8.35
CA LEU A 10 -1.93 11.02 7.57
C LEU A 10 -1.45 11.53 6.21
N ILE A 11 -2.32 12.23 5.48
CA ILE A 11 -1.95 12.84 4.19
C ILE A 11 -0.74 13.75 4.41
N ASN A 12 -0.80 14.69 5.35
CA ASN A 12 0.33 15.59 5.63
C ASN A 12 1.63 14.88 6.04
N ALA A 13 1.55 13.78 6.78
CA ALA A 13 2.74 13.00 7.17
C ALA A 13 3.38 12.24 5.99
N LEU A 14 2.57 11.91 4.97
CA LEU A 14 2.99 11.17 3.78
C LEU A 14 3.30 12.10 2.58
N SER A 15 2.85 13.35 2.62
CA SER A 15 3.12 14.39 1.60
C SER A 15 4.57 14.89 1.58
N GLY A 16 5.31 14.68 2.68
CA GLY A 16 6.72 15.08 2.79
C GLY A 16 7.67 14.01 2.27
N PRO A 17 8.97 14.33 2.11
CA PRO A 17 9.97 13.31 1.85
C PRO A 17 9.92 12.27 2.97
N LEU A 18 9.59 11.02 2.63
CA LEU A 18 9.58 9.96 3.64
C LEU A 18 10.93 9.90 4.37
N PRO A 19 10.93 9.79 5.71
CA PRO A 19 12.14 9.58 6.47
C PRO A 19 12.77 8.25 6.04
N GLY A 20 14.02 8.29 5.59
CA GLY A 20 14.69 7.12 5.02
C GLY A 20 15.65 7.47 3.89
N ARG A 21 16.14 6.46 3.17
CA ARG A 21 17.04 6.68 2.03
C ARG A 21 16.23 7.31 0.89
N LYS A 22 16.81 8.26 0.14
CA LYS A 22 16.17 8.89 -1.04
C LYS A 22 15.56 7.88 -2.02
N SER A 23 16.16 6.68 -2.12
CA SER A 23 15.65 5.57 -2.92
C SER A 23 14.28 5.01 -2.48
N GLN A 24 13.85 5.25 -1.24
CA GLN A 24 12.58 4.79 -0.67
C GLN A 24 11.42 5.77 -0.94
N GLN A 25 11.70 7.03 -1.29
CA GLN A 25 10.68 8.06 -1.49
C GLN A 25 9.83 7.81 -2.75
N LYS A 26 10.44 7.28 -3.82
CA LYS A 26 9.73 6.99 -5.08
C LYS A 26 8.67 5.89 -4.91
N ILE A 27 8.84 4.98 -3.95
CA ILE A 27 7.97 3.82 -3.76
C ILE A 27 6.65 4.21 -3.08
N ALA A 28 6.66 5.24 -2.24
CA ALA A 28 5.52 5.53 -1.36
C ALA A 28 4.41 6.35 -1.99
N VAL A 29 4.72 7.25 -2.92
CA VAL A 29 3.70 8.05 -3.62
C VAL A 29 2.78 7.13 -4.44
N ASP A 30 3.38 6.19 -5.16
CA ASP A 30 2.65 5.26 -6.03
C ASP A 30 1.85 4.23 -5.22
N LEU A 31 2.22 3.94 -3.96
CA LEU A 31 1.56 2.92 -3.14
C LEU A 31 0.11 3.27 -2.77
N PHE A 32 -0.23 4.56 -2.69
CA PHE A 32 -1.57 5.03 -2.35
C PHE A 32 -2.48 5.21 -3.57
N ASP A 33 -1.95 5.05 -4.78
CA ASP A 33 -2.75 5.09 -6.00
C ASP A 33 -3.55 3.78 -6.11
N PRO A 34 -4.90 3.81 -6.06
CA PRO A 34 -5.74 2.62 -6.17
C PRO A 34 -5.45 1.81 -7.45
N ASP A 35 -5.02 2.46 -8.53
CA ASP A 35 -4.74 1.79 -9.81
C ASP A 35 -3.48 0.91 -9.77
N THR A 36 -2.63 1.12 -8.76
CA THR A 36 -1.45 0.27 -8.52
C THR A 36 -1.80 -1.00 -7.74
N ILE A 37 -2.92 -1.00 -7.00
CA ILE A 37 -3.36 -2.12 -6.15
C ILE A 37 -4.12 -3.13 -6.99
N LYS A 38 -3.57 -4.33 -7.12
CA LYS A 38 -4.16 -5.41 -7.89
C LYS A 38 -4.25 -6.67 -7.06
N ARG A 39 -5.05 -7.62 -7.52
CA ARG A 39 -5.20 -8.94 -6.89
C ARG A 39 -4.86 -10.03 -7.89
N GLU A 40 -4.15 -11.05 -7.44
CA GLU A 40 -3.89 -12.24 -8.23
C GLU A 40 -4.24 -13.51 -7.46
N LYS A 41 -4.60 -14.55 -8.20
CA LYS A 41 -4.89 -15.86 -7.64
C LYS A 41 -3.58 -16.60 -7.42
N ILE A 42 -3.23 -16.86 -6.17
CA ILE A 42 -2.04 -17.62 -5.79
C ILE A 42 -2.45 -19.06 -5.50
N LYS A 43 -1.74 -20.04 -6.08
CA LYS A 43 -1.78 -21.45 -5.68
C LYS A 43 -0.45 -21.84 -5.03
N ARG A 44 -0.44 -22.10 -3.73
CA ARG A 44 0.76 -22.52 -2.98
C ARG A 44 0.38 -23.52 -1.90
N HIS A 45 1.15 -24.61 -1.80
CA HIS A 45 0.99 -25.64 -0.77
C HIS A 45 -0.44 -26.20 -0.65
N GLY A 46 -1.14 -26.36 -1.78
CA GLY A 46 -2.53 -26.83 -1.81
C GLY A 46 -3.58 -25.78 -1.47
N PHE A 47 -3.18 -24.57 -1.05
CA PHE A 47 -4.09 -23.46 -0.82
C PHE A 47 -4.23 -22.59 -2.07
N GLU A 48 -5.45 -22.12 -2.29
CA GLU A 48 -5.78 -21.15 -3.33
C GLU A 48 -6.42 -19.93 -2.70
N PHE A 49 -5.81 -18.76 -2.88
CA PHE A 49 -6.28 -17.51 -2.30
C PHE A 49 -5.97 -16.31 -3.20
N MET A 50 -6.72 -15.23 -3.02
CA MET A 50 -6.43 -13.96 -3.67
C MET A 50 -5.39 -13.22 -2.84
N SER A 51 -4.26 -12.88 -3.46
CA SER A 51 -3.20 -12.09 -2.82
C SER A 51 -3.13 -10.71 -3.46
N PRO A 52 -3.03 -9.63 -2.67
CA PRO A 52 -2.77 -8.32 -3.21
C PRO A 52 -1.34 -8.24 -3.73
N TYR A 53 -1.14 -7.43 -4.77
CA TYR A 53 0.17 -6.98 -5.19
C TYR A 53 0.09 -5.54 -5.66
N TYR A 54 1.21 -4.83 -5.57
CA TYR A 54 1.32 -3.45 -6.05
C TYR A 54 2.17 -3.44 -7.32
N ALA A 55 1.59 -2.93 -8.40
CA ALA A 55 2.24 -2.78 -9.70
C ALA A 55 2.78 -1.36 -9.81
N LEU A 56 4.04 -1.18 -9.42
CA LEU A 56 4.70 0.13 -9.36
C LEU A 56 5.63 0.29 -10.55
N SER A 57 5.24 1.08 -11.56
CA SER A 57 6.02 1.26 -12.79
C SER A 57 6.47 -0.09 -13.41
N ASN A 58 7.70 -0.54 -13.12
CA ASN A 58 8.32 -1.77 -13.62
C ASN A 58 8.55 -2.85 -12.54
N GLU A 59 8.08 -2.62 -11.32
CA GLU A 59 8.28 -3.51 -10.19
C GLU A 59 6.96 -4.04 -9.66
N LYS A 60 7.02 -5.26 -9.11
CA LYS A 60 5.90 -5.89 -8.44
C LYS A 60 6.26 -6.09 -6.97
N ILE A 61 5.49 -5.49 -6.07
CA ILE A 61 5.56 -5.80 -4.64
C ILE A 61 4.49 -6.85 -4.33
N TRP A 62 4.89 -7.98 -3.76
CA TRP A 62 4.03 -9.14 -3.52
C TRP A 62 4.39 -9.86 -2.21
N GLY A 63 3.59 -10.87 -1.85
CA GLY A 63 3.84 -11.70 -0.67
C GLY A 63 3.53 -10.96 0.63
N ALA A 64 4.31 -11.24 1.69
CA ALA A 64 4.05 -10.74 3.04
C ALA A 64 4.00 -9.20 3.12
N ILE A 65 4.89 -8.53 2.38
CA ILE A 65 4.94 -7.06 2.34
C ILE A 65 3.63 -6.51 1.76
N ALA A 66 3.15 -7.06 0.64
CA ALA A 66 1.91 -6.59 0.03
C ALA A 66 0.68 -6.83 0.93
N MET A 67 0.67 -7.93 1.70
CA MET A 67 -0.40 -8.22 2.66
C MET A 67 -0.42 -7.21 3.82
N ILE A 68 0.74 -6.93 4.43
CA ILE A 68 0.83 -5.94 5.51
C ILE A 68 0.44 -4.54 5.01
N LEU A 69 0.87 -4.17 3.81
CA LEU A 69 0.51 -2.88 3.22
C LEU A 69 -0.99 -2.78 2.95
N SER A 70 -1.65 -3.83 2.47
CA SER A 70 -3.10 -3.79 2.29
C SER A 70 -3.86 -3.59 3.59
N GLU A 71 -3.46 -4.28 4.67
CA GLU A 71 -4.07 -4.10 5.98
C GLU A 71 -3.84 -2.68 6.51
N PHE A 72 -2.63 -2.16 6.36
CA PHE A 72 -2.30 -0.80 6.77
C PHE A 72 -3.16 0.25 6.03
N LEU A 73 -3.32 0.11 4.71
CA LEU A 73 -4.10 1.05 3.90
C LEU A 73 -5.59 1.00 4.21
N GLU A 74 -6.13 -0.19 4.47
CA GLU A 74 -7.50 -0.38 4.92
C GLU A 74 -7.74 0.34 6.27
N LEU A 75 -6.84 0.14 7.24
CA LEU A 75 -6.90 0.84 8.54
C LEU A 75 -6.71 2.36 8.42
N ALA A 76 -5.94 2.82 7.43
CA ALA A 76 -5.73 4.24 7.14
C ALA A 76 -6.92 4.90 6.38
N GLY A 77 -7.94 4.11 6.00
CA GLY A 77 -9.12 4.60 5.26
C GLY A 77 -8.83 4.97 3.81
N GLN A 78 -7.83 4.33 3.19
CA GLN A 78 -7.41 4.56 1.80
C GLN A 78 -7.91 3.45 0.84
N MET A 79 -8.49 2.37 1.37
CA MET A 79 -9.18 1.34 0.57
C MET A 79 -10.68 1.39 0.89
N GLN A 80 -11.52 1.62 -0.11
CA GLN A 80 -12.99 1.46 -0.07
C GLN A 80 -13.43 0.49 -1.15
#